data_AF-X1B1Q8-F1
#
_entry.id   AF-X1B1Q8-F1
#
_cell.length_a   1.000
_cell.length_b   1.000
_cell.length_c   1.000
_cell.angle_alpha   90.00
_cell.angle_beta   90.00
_cell.angle_gamma   90.00
#
_symmetry.space_group_name_H-M   'P 1'
#
loop_
_entity.id
_entity.type
_entity.pdbx_description
1 polymer ?
#
loop_
_entity_poly.entity_id
_entity_poly.type
_entity_poly.pdbx_seq_one_letter_code
_entity_poly.pdbx_strand_id
1 'polypeptide(L)'
;RWAKIIREKTTVDINRSILEIPINTFYSFCIDFLEKANTDNYSGEIKVLNSTEQWRLLREVIEGLDRKNYPYTFKYMRSSSFIASSYMQEIFDFILRAQENMLYPRDLSSKFTPFFNPVLSELVGIYARYREELHKNRTYNYGRLLDETARILKNEENIRNFYKRKYRYILVDELHEINKAQLEILKYLSSGNCIFFGNDDESIYAFRGSMVDNFQGIYDELQPENVLFLNKNYRSSRVINEVSQNFIS
;
A
#
# COMPACT_ATOMS: atom_id res chain seq x y z
N ARG A 1 6.65 -13.35 -5.10
CA ARG A 1 7.72 -14.36 -5.26
C ARG A 1 8.26 -14.80 -3.91
N TRP A 2 8.75 -13.89 -3.06
CA TRP A 2 9.26 -14.21 -1.71
C TRP A 2 8.27 -14.96 -0.83
N ALA A 3 7.01 -14.49 -0.73
CA ALA A 3 5.96 -15.20 0.00
C ALA A 3 5.81 -16.67 -0.43
N LYS A 4 5.98 -16.99 -1.72
CA LYS A 4 5.94 -18.39 -2.21
C LYS A 4 7.15 -19.19 -1.71
N ILE A 5 8.35 -18.63 -1.81
CA ILE A 5 9.60 -19.29 -1.38
C ILE A 5 9.58 -19.57 0.13
N ILE A 6 9.24 -18.56 0.94
CA ILE A 6 9.15 -18.70 2.40
C ILE A 6 8.15 -19.80 2.74
N ARG A 7 6.97 -19.75 2.09
CA ARG A 7 5.90 -20.71 2.31
C ARG A 7 6.30 -22.15 1.96
N GLU A 8 6.95 -22.37 0.82
CA GLU A 8 7.45 -23.69 0.43
C GLU A 8 8.50 -24.21 1.43
N LYS A 9 9.48 -23.38 1.81
CA LYS A 9 10.53 -23.77 2.77
C LYS A 9 9.96 -24.07 4.15
N THR A 10 9.14 -23.18 4.70
CA THR A 10 8.53 -23.37 6.02
C THR A 10 7.71 -24.65 6.05
N THR A 11 6.85 -24.88 5.06
CA THR A 11 6.03 -26.11 4.97
C THR A 11 6.88 -27.38 5.09
N VAL A 12 8.05 -27.41 4.44
CA VAL A 12 9.00 -28.52 4.53
C VAL A 12 9.63 -28.61 5.92
N ASP A 13 10.16 -27.50 6.45
CA ASP A 13 10.92 -27.49 7.71
C ASP A 13 10.08 -27.90 8.93
N ILE A 14 8.80 -27.51 8.95
CA ILE A 14 7.91 -27.79 10.09
C ILE A 14 6.94 -28.96 9.83
N ASN A 15 6.97 -29.56 8.64
CA ASN A 15 6.11 -30.67 8.23
C ASN A 15 4.61 -30.43 8.53
N ARG A 16 4.11 -29.25 8.17
CA ARG A 16 2.68 -28.88 8.30
C ARG A 16 2.13 -28.37 6.99
N SER A 17 0.80 -28.41 6.86
CA SER A 17 0.14 -27.88 5.68
C SER A 17 0.33 -26.38 5.54
N ILE A 18 0.47 -25.95 4.29
CA ILE A 18 0.45 -24.56 3.86
C ILE A 18 -0.78 -23.77 4.34
N LEU A 19 -1.90 -24.47 4.57
CA LEU A 19 -3.14 -23.89 5.06
C LEU A 19 -3.10 -23.56 6.55
N GLU A 20 -2.18 -24.18 7.30
CA GLU A 20 -2.00 -23.93 8.74
C GLU A 20 -1.16 -22.70 9.02
N ILE A 21 -0.22 -22.36 8.12
CA ILE A 21 0.65 -21.18 8.27
C ILE A 21 0.41 -20.19 7.14
N PRO A 22 -0.44 -19.17 7.38
CA PRO A 22 -0.74 -18.17 6.37
C PRO A 22 0.49 -17.29 6.13
N ILE A 23 1.09 -17.42 4.95
CA ILE A 23 2.21 -16.58 4.49
C ILE A 23 1.73 -15.87 3.23
N ASN A 24 1.48 -14.56 3.32
CA ASN A 24 0.80 -13.77 2.31
C ASN A 24 1.54 -12.46 2.04
N THR A 25 1.33 -11.87 0.87
CA THR A 25 1.62 -10.44 0.70
C THR A 25 0.48 -9.63 1.31
N PHE A 26 0.69 -8.34 1.57
CA PHE A 26 -0.39 -7.45 2.03
C PHE A 26 -1.60 -7.48 1.08
N TYR A 27 -1.37 -7.41 -0.22
CA TYR A 27 -2.45 -7.42 -1.21
C TYR A 27 -3.20 -8.74 -1.25
N SER A 28 -2.51 -9.89 -1.17
CA SER A 28 -3.21 -11.18 -1.14
C SER A 28 -4.01 -11.36 0.14
N PHE A 29 -3.48 -10.89 1.28
CA PHE A 29 -4.24 -10.82 2.54
C PHE A 29 -5.49 -9.94 2.41
N CYS A 30 -5.38 -8.74 1.82
CA CYS A 30 -6.50 -7.82 1.66
C CYS A 30 -7.60 -8.40 0.77
N ILE A 31 -7.24 -9.08 -0.32
CA ILE A 31 -8.20 -9.77 -1.19
C ILE A 31 -8.93 -10.85 -0.39
N ASP A 32 -8.19 -11.78 0.24
CA ASP A 32 -8.78 -12.86 1.07
C ASP A 32 -9.67 -12.31 2.20
N PHE A 33 -9.26 -11.19 2.79
CA PHE A 33 -9.99 -10.51 3.87
C PHE A 33 -11.30 -9.93 3.36
N LEU A 34 -11.24 -9.13 2.29
CA LEU A 34 -12.39 -8.42 1.75
C LEU A 34 -13.41 -9.41 1.16
N GLU A 35 -12.98 -10.50 0.54
CA GLU A 35 -13.88 -11.56 0.07
C GLU A 35 -14.68 -12.20 1.23
N LYS A 36 -14.03 -12.40 2.39
CA LYS A 36 -14.67 -12.91 3.60
C LYS A 36 -15.52 -11.87 4.31
N ALA A 37 -15.12 -10.60 4.31
CA ALA A 37 -15.90 -9.53 4.93
C ALA A 37 -17.15 -9.19 4.10
N ASN A 38 -17.11 -9.39 2.79
CA ASN A 38 -18.25 -9.13 1.90
C ASN A 38 -19.36 -10.19 1.99
N THR A 39 -19.14 -11.35 2.64
CA THR A 39 -20.16 -12.42 2.70
C THR A 39 -21.45 -12.01 3.42
N ASP A 40 -21.43 -10.95 4.23
CA ASP A 40 -22.63 -10.47 4.94
C ASP A 40 -23.52 -9.55 4.08
N ASN A 41 -23.06 -9.07 2.92
CA ASN A 41 -23.87 -8.21 2.04
C ASN A 41 -23.85 -8.60 0.55
N TYR A 42 -22.78 -9.19 0.01
CA TYR A 42 -22.72 -9.63 -1.39
C TYR A 42 -21.66 -10.73 -1.58
N SER A 43 -22.07 -11.91 -2.06
CA SER A 43 -21.20 -13.01 -2.46
C SER A 43 -20.50 -12.73 -3.81
N GLY A 44 -19.65 -11.72 -3.88
CA GLY A 44 -18.95 -11.32 -5.11
C GLY A 44 -17.45 -11.45 -4.97
N GLU A 45 -16.83 -12.20 -5.90
CA GLU A 45 -15.38 -12.21 -6.13
C GLU A 45 -14.85 -10.78 -6.35
N ILE A 46 -13.70 -10.47 -5.77
CA ILE A 46 -13.11 -9.13 -5.89
C ILE A 46 -12.46 -8.96 -7.25
N LYS A 47 -13.02 -8.06 -8.06
CA LYS A 47 -12.41 -7.69 -9.34
C LYS A 47 -11.31 -6.64 -9.14
N VAL A 48 -10.05 -7.08 -9.11
CA VAL A 48 -8.88 -6.20 -9.10
C VAL A 48 -8.49 -5.82 -10.53
N LEU A 49 -8.38 -4.52 -10.81
CA LEU A 49 -7.96 -4.02 -12.12
C LEU A 49 -6.45 -4.13 -12.30
N ASN A 50 -6.02 -4.65 -13.45
CA ASN A 50 -4.62 -4.58 -13.85
C ASN A 50 -4.21 -3.15 -14.29
N SER A 51 -2.92 -2.91 -14.50
CA SER A 51 -2.41 -1.57 -14.85
C SER A 51 -3.07 -0.99 -16.11
N THR A 52 -3.31 -1.80 -17.15
CA THR A 52 -3.95 -1.36 -18.39
C THR A 52 -5.40 -0.96 -18.16
N GLU A 53 -6.15 -1.75 -17.39
CA GLU A 53 -7.54 -1.46 -17.05
C GLU A 53 -7.67 -0.20 -16.18
N GLN A 54 -6.76 -0.03 -15.21
CA GLN A 54 -6.71 1.18 -14.38
C GLN A 54 -6.41 2.42 -15.23
N TRP A 55 -5.48 2.31 -16.19
CA TRP A 55 -5.15 3.39 -17.13
C TRP A 55 -6.35 3.76 -18.00
N ARG A 56 -7.08 2.76 -18.50
CA ARG A 56 -8.29 2.97 -19.29
C ARG A 56 -9.36 3.69 -18.47
N LEU A 57 -9.62 3.22 -17.26
CA LEU A 57 -10.59 3.85 -16.36
C LEU A 57 -10.22 5.32 -16.06
N LEU A 58 -8.95 5.60 -15.80
CA LEU A 58 -8.49 6.96 -15.54
C LEU A 58 -8.68 7.87 -16.75
N ARG A 59 -8.43 7.35 -17.96
CA ARG A 59 -8.68 8.07 -19.21
C ARG A 59 -10.16 8.38 -19.39
N GLU A 60 -11.04 7.40 -19.19
CA GLU A 60 -12.49 7.58 -19.25
C GLU A 60 -12.97 8.66 -18.26
N VAL A 61 -12.43 8.65 -17.03
CA VAL A 61 -12.71 9.68 -16.02
C VAL A 61 -12.32 11.07 -16.53
N ILE A 62 -11.11 11.22 -17.09
CA ILE A 62 -10.59 12.51 -17.58
C ILE A 62 -11.39 13.01 -18.79
N GLU A 63 -11.76 12.11 -19.71
CA GLU A 63 -12.56 12.44 -20.89
C GLU A 63 -13.97 12.92 -20.51
N GLY A 64 -14.52 12.44 -19.39
CA GLY A 64 -15.81 12.86 -18.83
C GLY A 64 -15.80 14.21 -18.09
N LEU A 65 -14.65 14.86 -17.89
CA LEU A 65 -14.55 16.12 -17.14
C LEU A 65 -14.99 17.33 -17.96
N ASP A 66 -15.55 18.33 -17.28
CA ASP A 66 -15.82 19.64 -17.89
C ASP A 66 -14.52 20.43 -18.08
N ARG A 67 -14.22 20.75 -19.34
CA ARG A 67 -13.05 21.53 -19.76
C ARG A 67 -12.95 22.90 -19.08
N LYS A 68 -14.07 23.52 -18.71
CA LYS A 68 -14.07 24.81 -18.02
C LYS A 68 -13.57 24.69 -16.58
N ASN A 69 -13.85 23.57 -15.92
CA ASN A 69 -13.48 23.33 -14.53
C ASN A 69 -12.09 22.69 -14.39
N TYR A 70 -11.57 22.07 -15.46
CA TYR A 70 -10.28 21.38 -15.49
C TYR A 70 -9.32 21.91 -16.60
N PRO A 71 -9.13 23.24 -16.73
CA PRO A 71 -8.34 23.81 -17.82
C PRO A 71 -6.89 23.30 -17.89
N TYR A 72 -6.24 23.03 -16.75
CA TYR A 72 -4.83 22.58 -16.74
C TYR A 72 -4.71 21.13 -17.21
N THR A 73 -5.57 20.24 -16.71
CA THR A 73 -5.67 18.84 -17.14
C THR A 73 -5.83 18.77 -18.65
N PHE A 74 -6.78 19.52 -19.22
CA PHE A 74 -7.00 19.52 -20.67
C PHE A 74 -5.87 20.18 -21.47
N LYS A 75 -5.12 21.12 -20.89
CA LYS A 75 -3.90 21.67 -21.50
C LYS A 75 -2.84 20.57 -21.68
N TYR A 76 -2.57 19.78 -20.63
CA TYR A 76 -1.59 18.69 -20.70
C TYR A 76 -2.07 17.53 -21.58
N MET A 77 -3.34 17.14 -21.47
CA MET A 77 -3.91 16.03 -22.24
C MET A 77 -3.98 16.31 -23.76
N ARG A 78 -4.05 17.57 -24.19
CA ARG A 78 -4.02 17.96 -25.62
C ARG A 78 -2.61 18.25 -26.16
N SER A 79 -1.60 18.12 -25.33
CA SER A 79 -0.21 18.29 -25.76
C SER A 79 0.25 17.05 -26.57
N SER A 80 1.55 16.90 -26.79
CA SER A 80 2.07 15.71 -27.46
C SER A 80 1.68 14.42 -26.72
N SER A 81 1.60 13.30 -27.44
CA SER A 81 1.29 11.98 -26.86
C SER A 81 2.19 11.63 -25.67
N PHE A 82 3.48 12.00 -25.76
CA PHE A 82 4.45 11.82 -24.68
C PHE A 82 4.09 12.62 -23.41
N ILE A 83 3.74 13.90 -23.56
CA ILE A 83 3.36 14.77 -22.44
C ILE A 83 2.06 14.28 -21.81
N ALA A 84 1.05 13.96 -22.62
CA ALA A 84 -0.22 13.44 -22.11
C ALA A 84 -0.04 12.12 -21.35
N SER A 85 0.80 11.21 -21.85
CA SER A 85 1.09 9.94 -21.19
C SER A 85 1.87 10.13 -19.89
N SER A 86 2.84 11.05 -19.86
CA SER A 86 3.60 11.39 -18.65
C SER A 86 2.70 12.00 -17.59
N TYR A 87 1.81 12.93 -17.98
CA TYR A 87 0.84 13.53 -17.08
C TYR A 87 -0.16 12.50 -16.54
N MET A 88 -0.64 11.57 -17.37
CA MET A 88 -1.46 10.44 -16.91
C MET A 88 -0.75 9.59 -15.84
N GLN A 89 0.55 9.32 -16.03
CA GLN A 89 1.35 8.62 -15.02
C GLN A 89 1.44 9.42 -13.71
N GLU A 90 1.65 10.74 -13.78
CA GLU A 90 1.68 11.59 -12.59
C GLU A 90 0.35 11.58 -11.82
N ILE A 91 -0.78 11.60 -12.53
CA ILE A 91 -2.11 11.49 -11.91
C ILE A 91 -2.25 10.11 -11.23
N PHE A 92 -1.84 9.05 -11.92
CA PHE A 92 -1.90 7.70 -11.39
C PHE A 92 -1.06 7.57 -10.11
N ASP A 93 0.18 8.06 -10.13
CA ASP A 93 1.08 8.05 -8.98
C ASP A 93 0.55 8.91 -7.82
N PHE A 94 -0.05 10.06 -8.12
CA PHE A 94 -0.72 10.91 -7.13
C PHE A 94 -1.86 10.16 -6.43
N ILE A 95 -2.74 9.52 -7.20
CA ILE A 95 -3.88 8.74 -6.68
C ILE A 95 -3.38 7.58 -5.83
N LEU A 96 -2.41 6.80 -6.34
CA LEU A 96 -1.86 5.64 -5.63
C LEU A 96 -1.25 6.06 -4.29
N ARG A 97 -0.37 7.08 -4.30
CA ARG A 97 0.27 7.60 -3.08
C ARG A 97 -0.76 8.16 -2.09
N ALA A 98 -1.78 8.86 -2.57
CA ALA A 98 -2.85 9.37 -1.71
C ALA A 98 -3.56 8.20 -1.00
N GLN A 99 -3.89 7.13 -1.72
CA GLN A 99 -4.53 5.95 -1.14
C GLN A 99 -3.62 5.20 -0.16
N GLU A 100 -2.35 4.98 -0.51
CA GLU A 100 -1.36 4.31 0.36
C GLU A 100 -1.07 5.10 1.64
N ASN A 101 -1.25 6.42 1.61
CA ASN A 101 -1.13 7.29 2.78
C ASN A 101 -2.46 7.58 3.48
N MET A 102 -3.55 6.92 3.06
CA MET A 102 -4.90 7.10 3.59
C MET A 102 -5.37 8.56 3.56
N LEU A 103 -5.02 9.28 2.49
CA LEU A 103 -5.47 10.64 2.22
C LEU A 103 -6.67 10.60 1.30
N TYR A 104 -7.79 11.13 1.78
CA TYR A 104 -9.03 11.18 1.01
C TYR A 104 -9.16 12.52 0.27
N PRO A 105 -9.96 12.59 -0.80
CA PRO A 105 -10.16 13.85 -1.52
C PRO A 105 -10.62 15.01 -0.62
N ARG A 106 -11.39 14.72 0.43
CA ARG A 106 -11.84 15.70 1.43
C ARG A 106 -10.67 16.27 2.25
N ASP A 107 -9.70 15.45 2.63
CA ASP A 107 -8.54 15.90 3.39
C ASP A 107 -7.63 16.75 2.50
N LEU A 108 -7.48 16.33 1.25
CA LEU A 108 -6.63 17.00 0.26
C LEU A 108 -7.23 18.32 -0.23
N SER A 109 -8.55 18.42 -0.38
CA SER A 109 -9.21 19.66 -0.83
C SER A 109 -9.06 20.80 0.16
N SER A 110 -8.87 20.50 1.46
CA SER A 110 -8.55 21.50 2.48
C SER A 110 -7.13 22.06 2.35
N LYS A 111 -6.18 21.25 1.82
CA LYS A 111 -4.77 21.62 1.64
C LYS A 111 -4.52 22.25 0.27
N PHE A 112 -5.13 21.69 -0.77
CA PHE A 112 -4.94 22.09 -2.16
C PHE A 112 -6.18 22.80 -2.66
N THR A 113 -6.18 24.13 -2.50
CA THR A 113 -7.28 24.97 -2.97
C THR A 113 -7.06 25.43 -4.42
N PRO A 114 -8.13 25.72 -5.18
CA PRO A 114 -8.01 26.22 -6.56
C PRO A 114 -7.19 27.50 -6.68
N PHE A 115 -7.20 28.35 -5.64
CA PHE A 115 -6.51 29.64 -5.65
C PHE A 115 -4.99 29.49 -5.47
N PHE A 116 -4.56 28.69 -4.49
CA PHE A 116 -3.14 28.53 -4.17
C PHE A 116 -2.46 27.44 -5.01
N ASN A 117 -3.19 26.37 -5.33
CA ASN A 117 -2.65 25.18 -6.00
C ASN A 117 -3.62 24.65 -7.08
N PRO A 118 -3.85 25.40 -8.16
CA PRO A 118 -4.90 25.07 -9.14
C PRO A 118 -4.72 23.68 -9.77
N VAL A 119 -3.50 23.31 -10.16
CA VAL A 119 -3.21 22.00 -10.75
C VAL A 119 -3.47 20.87 -9.75
N LEU A 120 -3.00 21.01 -8.50
CA LEU A 120 -3.24 19.99 -7.47
C LEU A 120 -4.72 19.88 -7.10
N SER A 121 -5.44 21.00 -7.08
CA SER A 121 -6.90 21.01 -6.86
C SER A 121 -7.64 20.24 -7.95
N GLU A 122 -7.22 20.36 -9.22
CA GLU A 122 -7.76 19.53 -10.30
C GLU A 122 -7.47 18.04 -10.06
N LEU A 123 -6.23 17.69 -9.67
CA LEU A 123 -5.86 16.29 -9.38
C LEU A 123 -6.69 15.69 -8.25
N VAL A 124 -6.99 16.46 -7.20
CA VAL A 124 -7.89 16.05 -6.12
C VAL A 124 -9.30 15.76 -6.65
N GLY A 125 -9.79 16.60 -7.56
CA GLY A 125 -11.07 16.38 -8.24
C GLY A 125 -11.08 15.10 -9.09
N ILE A 126 -10.02 14.87 -9.86
CA ILE A 126 -9.85 13.64 -10.66
C ILE A 126 -9.80 12.41 -9.75
N TYR A 127 -9.04 12.49 -8.66
CA TYR A 127 -8.96 11.42 -7.67
C TYR A 127 -10.34 11.09 -7.07
N ALA A 128 -11.14 12.10 -6.72
CA ALA A 128 -12.51 11.89 -6.24
C ALA A 128 -13.37 11.12 -7.25
N ARG A 129 -13.39 11.57 -8.52
CA ARG A 129 -14.14 10.91 -9.60
C ARG A 129 -13.65 9.49 -9.88
N TYR A 130 -12.33 9.28 -9.87
CA TYR A 130 -11.74 7.97 -10.08
C TYR A 130 -12.17 6.98 -8.98
N ARG A 131 -12.18 7.41 -7.71
CA ARG A 131 -12.71 6.59 -6.61
C ARG A 131 -14.19 6.29 -6.77
N GLU A 132 -15.01 7.29 -7.13
CA GLU A 132 -16.44 7.09 -7.40
C GLU A 132 -16.67 6.01 -8.47
N GLU A 133 -15.94 6.05 -9.58
CA GLU A 133 -16.07 5.05 -10.64
C GLU A 133 -15.57 3.67 -10.21
N LEU A 134 -14.49 3.55 -9.43
CA LEU A 134 -14.09 2.28 -8.83
C LEU A 134 -15.23 1.70 -7.95
N HIS A 135 -15.83 2.52 -7.08
CA HIS A 135 -16.93 2.10 -6.22
C HIS A 135 -18.16 1.66 -7.01
N LYS A 136 -18.59 2.47 -7.97
CA LYS A 136 -19.73 2.20 -8.86
C LYS A 136 -19.55 0.91 -9.64
N ASN A 137 -18.36 0.69 -10.19
CA ASN A 137 -18.03 -0.52 -10.96
C ASN A 137 -17.72 -1.73 -10.06
N ARG A 138 -17.67 -1.55 -8.73
CA ARG A 138 -17.26 -2.57 -7.76
C ARG A 138 -15.89 -3.18 -8.07
N THR A 139 -14.98 -2.36 -8.59
CA THR A 139 -13.62 -2.76 -9.00
C THR A 139 -12.57 -2.15 -8.10
N TYR A 140 -11.46 -2.87 -7.91
CA TYR A 140 -10.43 -2.49 -6.96
C TYR A 140 -9.13 -2.18 -7.68
N ASN A 141 -8.44 -1.12 -7.25
CA ASN A 141 -7.01 -0.98 -7.46
C ASN A 141 -6.26 -1.34 -6.16
N TYR A 142 -4.93 -1.41 -6.22
CA TYR A 142 -4.10 -1.77 -5.07
C TYR A 142 -4.27 -0.84 -3.87
N GLY A 143 -4.32 0.48 -4.10
CA GLY A 143 -4.56 1.45 -3.04
C GLY A 143 -5.91 1.28 -2.36
N ARG A 144 -6.98 1.02 -3.13
CA ARG A 144 -8.33 0.76 -2.58
C ARG A 144 -8.39 -0.52 -1.76
N LEU A 145 -7.69 -1.59 -2.14
CA LEU A 145 -7.63 -2.83 -1.34
C LEU A 145 -7.12 -2.55 0.08
N LEU A 146 -6.05 -1.77 0.19
CA LEU A 146 -5.47 -1.38 1.48
C LEU A 146 -6.43 -0.47 2.25
N ASP A 147 -6.93 0.58 1.61
CA ASP A 147 -7.86 1.57 2.19
C ASP A 147 -9.11 0.89 2.77
N GLU A 148 -9.79 0.05 1.99
CA GLU A 148 -11.02 -0.60 2.45
C GLU A 148 -10.76 -1.63 3.54
N THR A 149 -9.66 -2.39 3.46
CA THR A 149 -9.27 -3.34 4.52
C THR A 149 -9.01 -2.61 5.82
N ALA A 150 -8.21 -1.53 5.79
CA ALA A 150 -7.94 -0.70 6.96
C ALA A 150 -9.22 -0.09 7.54
N ARG A 151 -10.13 0.41 6.68
CA ARG A 151 -11.41 0.99 7.09
C ARG A 151 -12.32 -0.04 7.77
N ILE A 152 -12.47 -1.25 7.22
CA ILE A 152 -13.31 -2.29 7.82
C ILE A 152 -12.72 -2.71 9.16
N LEU A 153 -11.41 -3.00 9.20
CA LEU A 153 -10.75 -3.32 10.46
C LEU A 153 -10.95 -2.20 11.49
N LYS A 154 -10.76 -0.93 11.13
CA LYS A 154 -10.96 0.18 12.06
C LYS A 154 -12.38 0.26 12.64
N ASN A 155 -13.41 0.01 11.84
CA ASN A 155 -14.80 0.22 12.26
C ASN A 155 -15.49 -1.04 12.82
N GLU A 156 -15.10 -2.23 12.36
CA GLU A 156 -15.74 -3.50 12.73
C GLU A 156 -14.96 -4.23 13.83
N GLU A 157 -15.30 -3.93 15.08
CA GLU A 157 -14.61 -4.49 16.25
C GLU A 157 -14.67 -6.01 16.31
N ASN A 158 -15.81 -6.61 15.97
CA ASN A 158 -15.97 -8.06 15.96
C ASN A 158 -15.00 -8.75 14.99
N ILE A 159 -14.82 -8.16 13.80
CA ILE A 159 -13.87 -8.65 12.79
C ILE A 159 -12.44 -8.50 13.31
N ARG A 160 -12.05 -7.34 13.86
CA ARG A 160 -10.71 -7.18 14.46
C ARG A 160 -10.45 -8.23 15.54
N ASN A 161 -11.39 -8.41 16.46
CA ASN A 161 -11.23 -9.32 17.59
C ASN A 161 -11.12 -10.77 17.13
N PHE A 162 -11.81 -11.15 16.06
CA PHE A 162 -11.61 -12.44 15.40
C PHE A 162 -10.17 -12.61 14.93
N TYR A 163 -9.63 -11.64 14.17
CA TYR A 163 -8.27 -11.72 13.64
C TYR A 163 -7.19 -11.66 14.73
N LYS A 164 -7.36 -10.83 15.77
CA LYS A 164 -6.46 -10.79 16.94
C LYS A 164 -6.38 -12.13 17.67
N ARG A 165 -7.50 -12.85 17.79
CA ARG A 165 -7.51 -14.22 18.37
C ARG A 165 -6.89 -15.25 17.42
N LYS A 166 -7.12 -15.09 16.12
CA LYS A 166 -6.61 -16.00 15.09
C LYS A 166 -5.09 -15.94 14.96
N TYR A 167 -4.52 -14.73 14.95
CA TYR A 167 -3.09 -14.52 14.76
C TYR A 167 -2.40 -14.30 16.10
N ARG A 168 -1.86 -15.39 16.67
CA ARG A 168 -1.09 -15.34 17.91
C ARG A 168 0.25 -14.60 17.75
N TYR A 169 0.85 -14.65 16.57
CA TYR A 169 2.04 -13.88 16.21
C TYR A 169 1.93 -13.45 14.74
N ILE A 170 2.42 -12.27 14.41
CA ILE A 170 2.45 -11.75 13.04
C ILE A 170 3.90 -11.41 12.70
N LEU A 171 4.47 -12.11 11.72
CA LEU A 171 5.81 -11.81 11.21
C LEU A 171 5.67 -10.90 10.00
N VAL A 172 6.40 -9.79 10.01
CA VAL A 172 6.37 -8.76 8.97
C VAL A 172 7.77 -8.60 8.43
N ASP A 173 7.96 -8.94 7.17
CA ASP A 173 9.22 -8.77 6.44
C ASP A 173 9.25 -7.42 5.73
N GLU A 174 10.45 -6.92 5.40
CA GLU A 174 10.69 -5.66 4.70
C GLU A 174 9.98 -4.44 5.32
N LEU A 175 10.14 -4.24 6.65
CA LEU A 175 9.50 -3.15 7.39
C LEU A 175 9.77 -1.77 6.77
N HIS A 176 10.95 -1.55 6.18
CA HIS A 176 11.34 -0.28 5.58
C HIS A 176 10.59 0.04 4.27
N GLU A 177 9.88 -0.93 3.68
CA GLU A 177 9.08 -0.76 2.47
C GLU A 177 7.58 -0.52 2.76
N ILE A 178 7.14 -0.61 4.02
CA ILE A 178 5.70 -0.53 4.30
C ILE A 178 5.16 0.90 4.21
N ASN A 179 4.00 1.05 3.58
CA ASN A 179 3.26 2.30 3.55
C ASN A 179 2.34 2.43 4.77
N LYS A 180 1.78 3.64 4.97
CA LYS A 180 0.93 3.94 6.13
C LYS A 180 -0.32 3.07 6.20
N ALA A 181 -0.98 2.79 5.08
CA ALA A 181 -2.17 1.94 5.07
C ALA A 181 -1.85 0.50 5.52
N GLN A 182 -0.72 -0.05 5.08
CA GLN A 182 -0.24 -1.37 5.52
C GLN A 182 0.07 -1.37 7.02
N LEU A 183 0.73 -0.33 7.53
CA LEU A 183 1.00 -0.18 8.96
C LEU A 183 -0.30 -0.12 9.79
N GLU A 184 -1.30 0.64 9.36
CA GLU A 184 -2.60 0.71 10.03
C GLU A 184 -3.31 -0.65 10.05
N ILE A 185 -3.26 -1.41 8.94
CA ILE A 185 -3.78 -2.78 8.90
C ILE A 185 -3.10 -3.65 9.98
N LEU A 186 -1.78 -3.60 10.08
CA LEU A 186 -1.04 -4.35 11.10
C LEU A 186 -1.47 -3.96 12.52
N LYS A 187 -1.60 -2.65 12.79
CA LYS A 187 -2.06 -2.15 14.11
C LYS A 187 -3.44 -2.67 14.48
N TYR A 188 -4.37 -2.78 13.52
CA TYR A 188 -5.70 -3.32 13.81
C TYR A 188 -5.73 -4.84 13.95
N LEU A 189 -4.86 -5.57 13.23
CA LEU A 189 -4.75 -7.03 13.31
C LEU A 189 -4.00 -7.50 14.55
N SER A 190 -3.07 -6.69 15.05
CA SER A 190 -2.16 -7.04 16.13
C SER A 190 -2.71 -6.70 17.52
N SER A 191 -2.24 -7.44 18.51
CA SER A 191 -2.40 -7.14 19.93
C SER A 191 -1.03 -6.93 20.61
N GLY A 192 -0.08 -6.31 19.89
CA GLY A 192 1.31 -6.14 20.36
C GLY A 192 2.18 -7.38 20.14
N ASN A 193 1.81 -8.22 19.17
CA ASN A 193 2.44 -9.50 18.88
C ASN A 193 3.04 -9.55 17.46
N CYS A 194 3.37 -8.38 16.92
CA CYS A 194 4.12 -8.27 15.67
C CYS A 194 5.61 -8.45 15.92
N ILE A 195 6.29 -9.17 15.02
CA ILE A 195 7.73 -9.26 14.93
C ILE A 195 8.11 -8.71 13.56
N PHE A 196 8.88 -7.63 13.55
CA PHE A 196 9.27 -6.93 12.34
C PHE A 196 10.70 -7.27 11.95
N PHE A 197 10.93 -7.43 10.66
CA PHE A 197 12.25 -7.58 10.05
C PHE A 197 12.44 -6.47 9.03
N GLY A 198 13.61 -5.85 8.99
CA GLY A 198 13.93 -4.82 8.00
C GLY A 198 15.31 -4.22 8.22
N ASN A 199 15.79 -3.50 7.21
CA ASN A 199 17.03 -2.76 7.19
C ASN A 199 16.77 -1.35 6.63
N ASP A 200 17.02 -0.29 7.38
CA ASP A 200 16.78 1.09 6.97
C ASP A 200 17.73 1.53 5.84
N ASP A 201 18.97 1.02 5.83
CA ASP A 201 19.93 1.23 4.73
C ASP A 201 19.44 0.68 3.37
N GLU A 202 18.44 -0.21 3.38
CA GLU A 202 17.84 -0.82 2.17
C GLU A 202 16.56 -0.11 1.72
N SER A 203 16.17 1.01 2.35
CA SER A 203 14.97 1.77 1.97
C SER A 203 15.11 2.51 0.63
N ILE A 204 14.87 1.79 -0.47
CA ILE A 204 14.93 2.34 -1.84
C ILE A 204 13.56 2.80 -2.38
N TYR A 205 12.47 2.53 -1.66
CA TYR A 205 11.09 2.79 -2.12
C TYR A 205 10.46 4.06 -1.55
N ALA A 206 11.24 4.97 -0.98
CA ALA A 206 10.73 6.23 -0.43
C ALA A 206 9.85 7.01 -1.42
N PHE A 207 10.20 6.98 -2.72
CA PHE A 207 9.42 7.60 -3.79
C PHE A 207 8.04 6.96 -4.04
N ARG A 208 7.79 5.75 -3.56
CA ARG A 208 6.50 5.05 -3.57
C ARG A 208 5.72 5.22 -2.26
N GLY A 209 6.13 6.13 -1.39
CA GLY A 209 5.41 6.42 -0.16
C GLY A 209 5.65 5.41 0.96
N SER A 210 6.68 4.56 0.87
CA SER A 210 7.28 4.02 2.10
C SER A 210 7.84 5.21 2.88
N MET A 211 7.29 5.46 4.06
CA MET A 211 7.79 6.53 4.92
C MET A 211 8.92 5.93 5.74
N VAL A 212 10.14 6.43 5.57
CA VAL A 212 11.25 6.17 6.50
C VAL A 212 10.81 6.44 7.93
N ASP A 213 9.96 7.45 8.13
CA ASP A 213 9.30 7.78 9.39
C ASP A 213 8.46 6.63 9.98
N ASN A 214 7.90 5.72 9.16
CA ASN A 214 7.19 4.53 9.69
C ASN A 214 8.16 3.56 10.34
N PHE A 215 9.31 3.31 9.70
CA PHE A 215 10.33 2.42 10.25
C PHE A 215 10.89 3.01 11.54
N GLN A 216 11.32 4.28 11.50
CA GLN A 216 11.85 4.98 12.67
C GLN A 216 10.80 5.08 13.79
N GLY A 217 9.55 5.40 13.47
CA GLY A 217 8.48 5.49 14.47
C GLY A 217 8.19 4.16 15.17
N ILE A 218 8.23 3.04 14.45
CA ILE A 218 8.12 1.71 15.08
C ILE A 218 9.36 1.42 15.91
N TYR A 219 10.55 1.71 15.40
CA TYR A 219 11.81 1.51 16.12
C TYR A 219 11.81 2.28 17.45
N ASP A 220 11.37 3.54 17.45
CA ASP A 220 11.31 4.41 18.62
C ASP A 220 10.26 3.95 19.66
N GLU A 221 9.20 3.25 19.22
CA GLU A 221 8.18 2.67 20.11
C GLU A 221 8.65 1.37 20.78
N LEU A 222 9.68 0.69 20.23
CA LEU A 222 10.19 -0.57 20.76
C LEU A 222 11.10 -0.35 21.96
N GLN A 223 10.92 -1.19 23.00
CA GLN A 223 11.88 -1.23 24.10
C GLN A 223 13.23 -1.80 23.61
N PRO A 224 14.38 -1.25 24.04
CA PRO A 224 15.70 -1.68 23.56
C PRO A 224 15.96 -3.19 23.67
N GLU A 225 15.45 -3.85 24.71
CA GLU A 225 15.58 -5.30 24.91
C GLU A 225 14.84 -6.15 23.88
N ASN A 226 13.89 -5.56 23.15
CA ASN A 226 13.13 -6.22 22.09
C ASN A 226 13.72 -5.96 20.69
N VAL A 227 14.84 -5.24 20.61
CA VAL A 227 15.52 -4.95 19.35
C VAL A 227 16.76 -5.83 19.23
N LEU A 228 16.86 -6.57 18.12
CA LEU A 228 17.99 -7.46 17.84
C LEU A 228 18.63 -7.10 16.50
N PHE A 229 19.93 -6.79 16.54
CA PHE A 229 20.73 -6.50 15.35
C PHE A 229 21.45 -7.75 14.85
N LEU A 230 21.25 -8.10 13.58
CA LEU A 230 21.89 -9.24 12.91
C LEU A 230 23.11 -8.78 12.12
N ASN A 231 24.24 -8.55 12.79
CA ASN A 231 25.43 -7.91 12.19
C ASN A 231 26.32 -8.84 11.35
N LYS A 232 25.96 -10.12 11.21
CA LYS A 232 26.79 -11.10 10.51
C LYS A 232 26.24 -11.37 9.11
N ASN A 233 26.99 -10.96 8.09
CA ASN A 233 26.67 -11.25 6.70
C ASN A 233 27.07 -12.69 6.34
N TYR A 234 26.11 -13.47 5.82
CA TYR A 234 26.32 -14.85 5.35
C TYR A 234 26.23 -14.99 3.81
N ARG A 235 25.95 -13.89 3.10
CA ARG A 235 25.70 -13.88 1.64
C ARG A 235 26.94 -13.50 0.85
N SER A 236 27.66 -12.47 1.30
CA SER A 236 28.75 -11.84 0.58
C SER A 236 30.11 -12.18 1.21
N SER A 237 31.17 -12.14 0.38
CA SER A 237 32.53 -12.24 0.89
C SER A 237 32.86 -11.02 1.76
N ARG A 238 33.87 -11.18 2.63
CA ARG A 238 34.35 -10.09 3.50
C ARG A 238 34.69 -8.82 2.72
N VAL A 239 35.36 -8.96 1.56
CA VAL A 239 35.77 -7.83 0.71
C VAL A 239 34.55 -7.03 0.23
N ILE A 240 33.50 -7.70 -0.25
CA ILE A 240 32.28 -7.02 -0.70
C ILE A 240 31.60 -6.32 0.48
N ASN A 241 31.51 -6.99 1.63
CA ASN A 241 30.87 -6.43 2.81
C ASN A 241 31.60 -5.18 3.34
N GLU A 242 32.93 -5.19 3.36
CA GLU A 242 33.74 -4.03 3.76
C GLU A 242 33.55 -2.83 2.82
N VAL A 243 33.51 -3.08 1.49
CA VAL A 243 33.24 -2.02 0.51
C VAL A 243 31.84 -1.44 0.69
N SER A 244 30.82 -2.27 0.89
CA SER A 244 29.45 -1.80 1.13
C SER A 244 29.35 -0.99 2.42
N GLN A 245 29.98 -1.42 3.51
CA GLN A 245 29.97 -0.68 4.78
C GLN A 245 30.61 0.70 4.63
N ASN A 246 31.77 0.79 3.98
CA ASN A 246 32.44 2.07 3.73
C ASN A 246 31.65 3.02 2.83
N PHE A 247 30.77 2.49 1.98
CA PHE A 247 29.92 3.30 1.10
C PHE A 247 28.71 3.88 1.86
N ILE A 248 28.18 3.14 2.82
CA ILE A 248 26.98 3.51 3.60
C ILE A 248 27.34 4.43 4.77
N SER A 249 28.50 4.23 5.41
CA SER A 249 29.00 5.03 6.54
C SER A 249 29.39 6.45 6.17
#